data_AF-A0A2R4WTJ3-F1
#
_entry.id   AF-A0A2R4WTJ3-F1
#
_cell.length_a   1.000
_cell.length_b   1.000
_cell.length_c   1.000
_cell.angle_alpha   90.00
_cell.angle_beta   90.00
_cell.angle_gamma   90.00
#
_symmetry.space_group_name_H-M   'P 1'
#
loop_
_entity.id
_entity.type
_entity.pdbx_description
1 polymer ?
#
loop_
_entity_poly.entity_id
_entity_poly.type
_entity_poly.pdbx_seq_one_letter_code
_entity_poly.pdbx_strand_id
1 'polypeptide(L)'
;MGRRARLVSLAALLGLGACASTPDAEQARICRRALPTLVPAGSRVAVLREAAGPQERSIRIDFSQERDGRSPLPRYAICQFSGMSRTDLSGLTSDRGPLGGAALYLLKHYYLDTPDAALAEPGAG
;
A
#
# COMPACT_ATOMS: atom_id res chain seq x y z
N MET A 1 38.83 29.34 12.41
CA MET A 1 37.72 28.71 13.17
C MET A 1 36.43 28.44 12.35
N GLY A 2 36.40 28.55 11.01
CA GLY A 2 35.14 28.43 10.23
C GLY A 2 34.83 27.08 9.55
N ARG A 3 35.80 26.14 9.51
CA ARG A 3 35.66 24.87 8.76
C ARG A 3 35.05 23.74 9.61
N ARG A 4 35.27 23.77 10.92
CA ARG A 4 34.73 22.80 11.90
C ARG A 4 33.24 23.02 12.17
N ALA A 5 32.80 24.29 12.22
CA ALA A 5 31.39 24.63 12.39
C ALA A 5 30.52 24.14 11.21
N ARG A 6 31.03 24.22 9.97
CA ARG A 6 30.31 23.74 8.78
C ARG A 6 30.11 22.22 8.73
N LEU A 7 31.04 21.46 9.32
CA LEU A 7 30.94 19.99 9.37
C LEU A 7 29.91 19.51 10.40
N VAL A 8 29.76 20.22 11.52
CA VAL A 8 28.76 19.90 12.54
C VAL A 8 27.33 20.18 12.02
N SER A 9 27.15 21.23 11.21
CA SER A 9 25.85 21.54 10.60
C SER A 9 25.40 20.51 9.56
N LEU A 10 26.32 19.88 8.82
CA LEU A 10 25.96 18.85 7.83
C LEU A 10 25.56 17.51 8.48
N ALA A 11 26.16 17.17 9.64
CA ALA A 11 25.87 15.92 10.34
C ALA A 11 24.46 15.91 10.99
N ALA A 12 23.95 17.07 11.41
CA ALA A 12 22.64 17.18 12.05
C ALA A 12 21.44 17.01 11.10
N LEU A 13 21.63 17.21 9.79
CA LEU A 13 20.58 17.06 8.77
C LEU A 13 20.40 15.62 8.27
N LEU A 14 21.31 14.70 8.63
CA LEU A 14 21.27 13.29 8.19
C LEU A 14 20.48 12.37 9.14
N GLY A 15 20.05 12.87 10.31
CA GLY A 15 19.41 12.05 11.36
C GLY A 15 17.88 12.01 11.35
N LEU A 16 17.20 12.71 10.44
CA LEU A 16 15.72 12.81 10.41
C LEU A 16 15.05 11.76 9.50
N GLY A 17 15.83 10.93 8.81
CA GLY A 17 15.29 9.82 8.05
C GLY A 17 15.25 8.55 8.91
N ALA A 18 14.10 7.89 8.97
CA ALA A 18 13.91 6.49 9.37
C ALA A 18 13.42 6.17 10.79
N CYS A 19 12.57 7.01 11.39
CA CYS A 19 11.42 6.44 12.12
C CYS A 19 10.37 5.98 11.11
N ALA A 20 10.71 5.00 10.27
CA ALA A 20 9.72 4.35 9.41
C ALA A 20 8.84 3.51 10.33
N SER A 21 7.67 4.02 10.68
CA SER A 21 6.70 3.27 11.47
C SER A 21 6.34 2.00 10.70
N THR A 22 6.38 0.86 11.40
CA THR A 22 5.90 -0.39 10.86
C THR A 22 4.44 -0.22 10.46
N PRO A 23 4.04 -0.62 9.23
CA PRO A 23 2.66 -0.53 8.80
C PRO A 23 1.76 -1.36 9.73
N ASP A 24 0.54 -0.88 9.97
CA ASP A 24 -0.44 -1.65 10.74
C ASP A 24 -0.78 -2.94 9.99
N ALA A 25 -0.49 -4.09 10.60
CA ALA A 25 -0.62 -5.41 9.96
C ALA A 25 -2.06 -5.74 9.53
N GLU A 26 -3.06 -5.24 10.26
CA GLU A 26 -4.48 -5.43 9.95
C GLU A 26 -4.87 -4.62 8.71
N GLN A 27 -4.44 -3.36 8.67
CA GLN A 27 -4.63 -2.47 7.52
C GLN A 27 -3.88 -2.98 6.29
N ALA A 28 -2.66 -3.48 6.46
CA ALA A 28 -1.87 -4.05 5.39
C ALA A 28 -2.55 -5.30 4.79
N ARG A 29 -3.11 -6.17 5.64
CA ARG A 29 -3.90 -7.33 5.21
C ARG A 29 -5.11 -6.93 4.35
N ILE A 30 -5.89 -5.95 4.81
CA ILE A 30 -7.04 -5.44 4.04
C ILE A 30 -6.58 -4.84 2.71
N CYS A 31 -5.45 -4.11 2.72
CA CYS A 31 -4.90 -3.52 1.52
C CYS A 31 -4.42 -4.59 0.52
N ARG A 32 -3.78 -5.67 0.98
CA ARG A 32 -3.41 -6.82 0.15
C ARG A 32 -4.61 -7.49 -0.51
N ARG A 33 -5.70 -7.68 0.25
CA ARG A 33 -6.96 -8.25 -0.28
C ARG A 33 -7.56 -7.41 -1.41
N ALA A 34 -7.34 -6.10 -1.42
CA ALA A 34 -7.84 -5.24 -2.50
C ALA A 34 -7.04 -5.38 -3.81
N LEU A 35 -5.77 -5.80 -3.76
CA LEU A 35 -4.87 -5.78 -4.92
C LEU A 35 -5.36 -6.60 -6.13
N PRO A 36 -5.92 -7.82 -5.97
CA PRO A 36 -6.43 -8.60 -7.11
C PRO A 36 -7.51 -7.86 -7.91
N THR A 37 -8.27 -6.96 -7.28
CA THR A 37 -9.30 -6.16 -7.96
C THR A 37 -8.71 -5.03 -8.81
N LEU A 38 -7.44 -4.67 -8.58
CA LEU A 38 -6.74 -3.60 -9.30
C LEU A 38 -6.01 -4.09 -10.54
N VAL A 39 -5.92 -5.41 -10.74
CA VAL A 39 -5.32 -6.00 -11.93
C VAL A 39 -6.40 -6.72 -12.74
N PRO A 40 -6.25 -6.86 -14.07
CA PRO A 40 -7.29 -7.55 -14.82
C PRO A 40 -7.23 -9.06 -14.56
N ALA A 41 -8.37 -9.72 -14.67
CA ALA A 41 -8.56 -11.12 -14.33
C ALA A 41 -7.47 -12.05 -14.92
N GLY A 42 -7.12 -13.09 -14.17
CA GLY A 42 -6.05 -14.04 -14.53
C GLY A 42 -4.63 -13.52 -14.30
N SER A 43 -4.45 -12.28 -13.82
CA SER A 43 -3.13 -11.83 -13.37
C SER A 43 -2.85 -12.35 -11.96
N ARG A 44 -1.59 -12.70 -11.68
CA ARG A 44 -1.11 -12.95 -10.32
C ARG A 44 -0.55 -11.63 -9.75
N VAL A 45 -0.64 -11.50 -8.44
CA VAL A 45 -0.07 -10.36 -7.69
C VAL A 45 0.96 -10.92 -6.72
N ALA A 46 2.20 -10.43 -6.78
CA ALA A 46 3.19 -10.69 -5.74
C ALA A 46 3.54 -9.38 -5.04
N VAL A 47 3.41 -9.36 -3.71
CA VAL A 47 3.77 -8.19 -2.91
C VAL A 47 5.29 -8.06 -2.87
N LEU A 48 5.79 -6.87 -3.15
CA LEU A 48 7.22 -6.56 -3.15
C LEU A 48 7.61 -5.78 -1.90
N ARG A 49 6.71 -4.92 -1.41
CA ARG A 49 6.96 -4.08 -0.25
C ARG A 49 5.67 -3.56 0.36
N GLU A 50 5.61 -3.57 1.69
CA GLU A 50 4.58 -2.88 2.47
C GLU A 50 5.20 -1.71 3.24
N ALA A 51 4.54 -0.56 3.23
CA ALA A 51 5.00 0.62 3.95
C ALA A 51 3.86 1.52 4.40
N ALA A 52 4.15 2.42 5.32
CA ALA A 52 3.27 3.55 5.59
C ALA A 52 3.07 4.34 4.29
N GLY A 53 1.81 4.68 4.01
CA GLY A 53 1.47 5.51 2.88
C GLY A 53 1.72 7.00 3.16
N PRO A 54 1.58 7.85 2.13
CA PRO A 54 1.87 9.28 2.22
C PRO A 54 0.85 10.09 3.05
N GLN A 55 -0.29 9.49 3.41
CA GLN A 55 -1.29 10.10 4.30
C GLN A 55 -1.26 9.42 5.68
N GLU A 56 -1.77 10.11 6.70
CA GLU A 56 -2.07 9.43 7.96
C GLU A 56 -3.01 8.24 7.72
N ARG A 57 -2.81 7.16 8.48
CA ARG A 57 -3.63 5.94 8.42
C ARG A 57 -3.76 5.41 6.99
N SER A 58 -2.65 5.40 6.26
CA SER A 58 -2.59 4.82 4.92
C SER A 58 -1.48 3.79 4.81
N ILE A 59 -1.72 2.79 3.96
CA ILE A 59 -0.76 1.74 3.64
C ILE A 59 -0.43 1.87 2.16
N ARG A 60 0.86 1.92 1.82
CA ARG A 60 1.35 1.76 0.47
C ARG A 60 1.82 0.33 0.28
N ILE A 61 1.36 -0.31 -0.78
CA ILE A 61 1.88 -1.60 -1.24
C ILE A 61 2.46 -1.42 -2.62
N ASP A 62 3.74 -1.76 -2.79
CA ASP A 62 4.33 -1.97 -4.10
C ASP A 62 4.25 -3.47 -4.43
N PHE A 63 3.83 -3.81 -5.64
CA PHE A 63 3.58 -5.19 -6.04
C PHE A 63 3.94 -5.43 -7.52
N SER A 64 4.22 -6.69 -7.88
CA SER A 64 4.31 -7.11 -9.28
C SER A 64 2.95 -7.58 -9.78
N GLN A 65 2.56 -7.12 -10.97
CA GLN A 65 1.51 -7.74 -11.76
C GLN A 65 2.16 -8.76 -12.70
N GLU A 66 1.79 -10.03 -12.55
CA GLU A 66 2.35 -11.13 -13.31
C GLU A 66 1.28 -11.75 -14.22
N ARG A 67 1.69 -12.05 -15.47
CA ARG A 67 0.85 -12.66 -16.49
C ARG A 67 1.67 -13.61 -17.32
N ASP A 68 1.09 -14.76 -17.65
CA ASP A 68 1.78 -15.76 -18.45
C ASP A 68 2.21 -15.16 -19.80
N GLY A 69 3.47 -15.40 -20.16
CA GLY A 69 4.07 -14.89 -21.41
C GLY A 69 4.36 -13.39 -21.45
N ARG A 70 4.27 -12.67 -20.31
CA ARG A 70 4.62 -11.24 -20.22
C ARG A 70 5.61 -10.99 -19.08
N SER A 71 6.47 -10.00 -19.25
CA SER A 71 7.35 -9.55 -18.17
C SER A 71 6.53 -9.03 -16.98
N PRO A 72 6.93 -9.33 -15.73
CA PRO A 72 6.30 -8.76 -14.54
C PRO A 72 6.32 -7.23 -14.60
N LEU A 73 5.19 -6.62 -14.26
CA LEU A 73 5.01 -5.18 -14.32
C LEU A 73 4.87 -4.62 -12.91
N PRO A 74 5.82 -3.79 -12.42
CA PRO A 74 5.70 -3.17 -11.10
C PRO A 74 4.51 -2.19 -11.07
N ARG A 75 3.78 -2.23 -9.96
CA ARG A 75 2.60 -1.43 -9.67
C ARG A 75 2.65 -0.96 -8.21
N TYR A 76 1.76 -0.03 -7.86
CA TYR A 76 1.52 0.31 -6.47
C TYR A 76 0.03 0.52 -6.19
N ALA A 77 -0.34 0.36 -4.92
CA ALA A 77 -1.62 0.77 -4.38
C ALA A 77 -1.41 1.54 -3.07
N ILE A 78 -2.28 2.50 -2.81
CA ILE A 78 -2.34 3.23 -1.54
C ILE A 78 -3.76 3.09 -1.02
N CYS A 79 -3.89 2.40 0.12
CA CYS A 79 -5.14 2.23 0.84
C CYS A 79 -5.20 3.28 1.97
N GLN A 80 -6.24 4.10 2.00
CA GLN A 80 -6.51 5.02 3.11
C GLN A 80 -7.57 4.42 4.03
N PHE A 81 -7.41 4.61 5.34
CA PHE A 81 -8.34 4.11 6.36
C PHE A 81 -8.99 5.27 7.12
N SER A 82 -10.26 5.12 7.50
CA SER A 82 -11.00 6.17 8.20
C SER A 82 -10.43 6.41 9.59
N GLY A 83 -10.61 7.62 10.13
CA GLY A 83 -10.25 7.93 11.52
C GLY A 83 -11.19 7.29 12.54
N MET A 84 -12.40 6.91 12.11
CA MET A 84 -13.46 6.39 12.98
C MET A 84 -13.32 4.89 13.25
N SER A 85 -12.76 4.13 12.31
CA SER A 85 -12.49 2.71 12.46
C SER A 85 -11.09 2.36 11.94
N ARG A 86 -10.39 1.48 12.66
CA ARG A 86 -9.02 1.06 12.32
C ARG A 86 -8.96 0.33 10.97
N THR A 87 -9.99 -0.40 10.60
CA THR A 87 -10.03 -1.30 9.43
C THR A 87 -10.93 -0.81 8.32
N ASP A 88 -11.62 0.30 8.51
CA ASP A 88 -12.55 0.83 7.52
C ASP A 88 -11.79 1.53 6.39
N LEU A 89 -11.73 0.88 5.22
CA LEU A 89 -11.10 1.42 4.02
C LEU A 89 -11.89 2.64 3.52
N SER A 90 -11.30 3.83 3.57
CA SER A 90 -11.92 5.09 3.15
C SER A 90 -11.49 5.56 1.76
N GLY A 91 -10.39 5.01 1.24
CA GLY A 91 -9.87 5.32 -0.09
C GLY A 91 -8.97 4.22 -0.63
N LEU A 92 -8.91 4.11 -1.95
CA LEU A 92 -7.96 3.25 -2.65
C LEU A 92 -7.47 3.97 -3.90
N THR A 93 -6.16 4.15 -4.02
CA THR A 93 -5.53 4.77 -5.20
C THR A 93 -4.51 3.81 -5.78
N SER A 94 -4.53 3.66 -7.11
CA SER A 94 -3.55 2.87 -7.86
C SER A 94 -2.74 3.78 -8.79
N ASP A 95 -1.82 3.18 -9.55
CA ASP A 95 -1.15 3.81 -10.68
C ASP A 95 -2.13 4.26 -11.79
N ARG A 96 -3.36 3.71 -11.81
CA ARG A 96 -4.46 4.14 -12.69
C ARG A 96 -5.33 5.26 -12.12
N GLY A 97 -4.96 5.78 -10.94
CA GLY A 97 -5.71 6.82 -10.23
C GLY A 97 -6.59 6.28 -9.09
N PRO A 98 -7.38 7.16 -8.46
CA PRO A 98 -8.26 6.82 -7.35
C PRO A 98 -9.44 5.96 -7.79
N LEU A 99 -9.83 5.01 -6.96
CA LEU A 99 -11.04 4.23 -7.15
C LEU A 99 -12.26 5.11 -6.88
N GLY A 100 -13.23 5.10 -7.79
CA GLY A 100 -14.48 5.86 -7.62
C GLY A 100 -15.29 5.37 -6.42
N GLY A 101 -16.06 6.26 -5.80
CA GLY A 101 -16.80 5.98 -4.56
C GLY A 101 -17.75 4.77 -4.65
N ALA A 102 -18.41 4.57 -5.80
CA ALA A 102 -19.28 3.40 -6.01
C ALA A 102 -18.49 2.08 -6.04
N ALA A 103 -17.35 2.04 -6.75
CA ALA A 103 -16.49 0.87 -6.81
C ALA A 103 -15.88 0.56 -5.43
N LEU A 104 -15.47 1.61 -4.69
CA LEU A 104 -14.98 1.47 -3.32
C LEU A 104 -16.08 0.94 -2.39
N TYR A 105 -17.31 1.44 -2.50
CA TYR A 105 -18.44 0.95 -1.72
C TYR A 105 -18.68 -0.53 -1.98
N LEU A 106 -18.70 -0.96 -3.25
CA LEU A 106 -18.90 -2.35 -3.62
C LEU A 106 -17.77 -3.25 -3.10
N LEU A 107 -16.51 -2.82 -3.27
CA LEU A 107 -15.34 -3.52 -2.77
C LEU A 107 -15.46 -3.80 -1.26
N LYS A 108 -15.81 -2.77 -0.48
CA LYS A 108 -15.92 -2.88 0.98
C LYS A 108 -17.03 -3.83 1.42
N HIS A 109 -18.23 -3.66 0.85
CA HIS A 109 -19.42 -4.34 1.36
C HIS A 109 -19.62 -5.73 0.79
N TYR A 110 -19.06 -6.01 -0.39
CA TYR A 110 -19.36 -7.25 -1.12
C TYR A 110 -18.14 -8.10 -1.46
N TYR A 111 -16.91 -7.63 -1.20
CA TYR A 111 -15.71 -8.37 -1.55
C TYR A 111 -14.74 -8.61 -0.39
N LEU A 112 -14.29 -7.56 0.32
CA LEU A 112 -13.13 -7.67 1.25
C LEU A 112 -13.27 -8.74 2.36
N ASP A 113 -14.51 -9.01 2.79
CA ASP A 113 -14.82 -9.97 3.85
C ASP A 113 -15.32 -11.33 3.32
N THR A 114 -15.17 -11.58 2.01
CA THR A 114 -15.54 -12.86 1.40
C THR A 114 -14.43 -13.91 1.53
N PRO A 115 -14.78 -15.22 1.53
CA PRO A 115 -13.79 -16.29 1.44
C PRO A 115 -12.89 -16.16 0.20
N ASP A 116 -13.45 -15.73 -0.93
CA ASP A 116 -12.70 -15.54 -2.17
C ASP A 116 -11.62 -14.47 -2.03
N ALA A 117 -11.91 -13.35 -1.35
CA ALA A 117 -10.91 -12.33 -1.08
C ALA A 117 -9.80 -12.83 -0.14
N ALA A 118 -10.13 -13.69 0.83
CA ALA A 118 -9.14 -14.30 1.71
C ALA A 118 -8.24 -15.31 0.96
N LEU A 119 -8.81 -16.11 0.05
CA LEU A 119 -8.05 -17.06 -0.78
C LEU A 119 -7.21 -16.36 -1.85
N ALA A 120 -7.68 -15.24 -2.38
CA ALA A 120 -6.96 -14.43 -3.36
C ALA A 120 -5.95 -13.47 -2.72
N GLU A 121 -5.87 -13.40 -1.38
CA GLU A 121 -4.95 -12.52 -0.67
C GLU A 121 -3.50 -12.90 -1.00
N PRO A 122 -2.71 -12.00 -1.60
CA PRO A 122 -1.28 -12.23 -1.75
C PRO A 122 -0.61 -12.35 -0.38
N GLY A 123 0.45 -13.16 -0.29
CA GLY A 123 1.30 -13.19 0.90
C GLY A 123 1.93 -11.82 1.19
N ALA A 124 2.38 -11.61 2.43
CA ALA A 124 3.25 -10.49 2.74
C ALA A 124 4.60 -10.66 2.00
N GLY A 125 5.14 -9.55 1.49
CA GLY A 125 6.42 -9.51 0.76
C GLY A 125 7.64 -9.55 1.68
#